data_AF-J0CSJ1-F1
#
_entry.id   AF-J0CSJ1-F1
#
_cell.length_a   1.000
_cell.length_b   1.000
_cell.length_c   1.000
_cell.angle_alpha   90.00
_cell.angle_beta   90.00
_cell.angle_gamma   90.00
#
_symmetry.space_group_name_H-M   'P 1'
#
loop_
_entity.id
_entity.type
_entity.pdbx_description
1 polymer ?
#
loop_
_entity_poly.entity_id
_entity_poly.type
_entity_poly.pdbx_seq_one_letter_code
_entity_poly.pdbx_strand_id
1 'polypeptide(L)'
;MHSARARVVPLVMVESMLDRLNEMVKKFAAVDTRILVQFEEKHDAFPDRNGLFPGLMLSASSIRGGRAALYRPRNVLILDDGCWADDGRDRVGRDSIDTLMSSRWARLVAGTSLRYKRSNRLNARAQTRQLCISVTRANAVPRTKLFKALATSWSLFETSTNPELDQGLPQQAA
;
A
#
# COMPACT_ATOMS: atom_id res chain seq x y z
N MET A 1 33.33 -56.84 36.03
CA MET A 1 33.31 -55.56 36.78
C MET A 1 33.81 -54.45 35.86
N HIS A 2 33.17 -53.28 35.83
CA HIS A 2 33.65 -52.11 35.09
C HIS A 2 33.75 -50.93 36.05
N SER A 3 34.94 -50.34 36.16
CA SER A 3 35.20 -49.20 37.04
C SER A 3 34.85 -47.90 36.32
N ALA A 4 33.82 -47.21 36.81
CA ALA A 4 33.43 -45.90 36.30
C ALA A 4 34.41 -44.82 36.80
N ARG A 5 35.20 -44.24 35.90
CA ARG A 5 36.05 -43.08 36.21
C ARG A 5 35.23 -41.80 36.08
N ALA A 6 34.88 -41.18 37.20
CA ALA A 6 34.33 -39.83 37.21
C ALA A 6 35.37 -38.83 36.67
N ARG A 7 34.99 -38.03 35.68
CA ARG A 7 35.78 -36.87 35.24
C ARG A 7 35.34 -35.65 36.04
N VAL A 8 36.20 -35.15 36.92
CA VAL A 8 36.00 -33.86 37.57
C VAL A 8 36.27 -32.77 36.53
N VAL A 9 35.22 -32.06 36.11
CA VAL A 9 35.37 -30.83 35.32
C VAL A 9 35.72 -29.70 36.29
N PRO A 10 36.78 -28.91 36.06
CA PRO A 10 37.15 -27.82 36.95
C PRO A 10 36.06 -26.73 36.94
N LEU A 11 35.66 -26.28 38.12
CA LEU A 11 34.55 -25.33 38.34
C LEU A 11 34.72 -24.04 37.50
N VAL A 12 35.95 -23.53 37.39
CA VAL A 12 36.35 -22.36 36.60
C VAL A 12 35.93 -22.46 35.12
N MET A 13 35.89 -23.68 34.56
CA MET A 13 35.46 -23.90 33.18
C MET A 13 33.94 -23.73 33.03
N VAL A 14 33.17 -24.06 34.07
CA VAL A 14 31.70 -23.92 34.07
C VAL A 14 31.30 -22.46 34.16
N GLU A 15 31.94 -21.68 35.05
CA GLU A 15 31.70 -20.25 35.21
C GLU A 15 32.00 -19.48 33.91
N SER A 16 33.15 -19.73 33.29
CA SER A 16 33.51 -19.13 31.99
C SER A 16 32.52 -19.45 30.86
N MET A 17 31.94 -20.66 30.86
CA MET A 17 30.91 -21.04 29.88
C MET A 17 29.57 -20.34 30.14
N LEU A 18 29.18 -20.13 31.41
CA LEU A 18 27.98 -19.39 31.79
C LEU A 18 28.08 -17.90 31.43
N ASP A 19 29.21 -17.26 31.71
CA ASP A 19 29.44 -15.86 31.32
C ASP A 19 29.37 -15.67 29.80
N ARG A 20 30.02 -16.58 29.05
CA ARG A 20 29.98 -16.56 27.58
C ARG A 20 28.57 -16.78 27.02
N LEU A 21 27.77 -17.65 27.66
CA LEU A 21 26.37 -17.86 27.29
C LEU A 21 25.51 -16.61 27.56
N ASN A 22 25.68 -15.99 28.74
CA ASN A 22 24.99 -14.76 29.10
C ASN A 22 25.32 -13.61 28.12
N GLU A 23 26.59 -13.45 27.73
CA GLU A 23 27.00 -12.47 26.72
C GLU A 23 26.44 -12.76 25.33
N MET A 24 26.28 -14.03 24.95
CA MET A 24 25.58 -14.38 23.70
C MET A 24 24.10 -14.02 23.77
N VAL A 25 23.39 -14.36 24.85
CA VAL A 25 21.97 -14.03 25.05
C VAL A 25 21.73 -12.52 25.00
N LYS A 26 22.56 -11.72 25.70
CA LYS A 26 22.50 -10.25 25.63
C LYS A 26 22.68 -9.72 24.20
N LYS A 27 23.60 -10.30 23.42
CA LYS A 27 23.85 -9.89 22.03
C LYS A 27 22.70 -10.23 21.10
N PHE A 28 22.06 -11.40 21.26
CA PHE A 28 20.83 -11.72 20.53
C PHE A 28 19.71 -10.74 20.88
N ALA A 29 19.44 -10.52 22.17
CA ALA A 29 18.44 -9.55 22.61
C ALA A 29 18.69 -8.13 22.07
N ALA A 30 19.94 -7.67 22.02
CA ALA A 30 20.30 -6.36 21.47
C ALA A 30 20.12 -6.28 19.93
N VAL A 31 20.42 -7.36 19.20
CA VAL A 31 20.19 -7.43 17.75
C VAL A 31 18.69 -7.44 17.45
N ASP A 32 17.91 -8.26 18.15
CA ASP A 32 16.46 -8.35 17.96
C ASP A 32 15.76 -7.04 18.30
N THR A 33 16.13 -6.40 19.42
CA THR A 33 15.62 -5.07 19.80
C THR A 33 15.91 -4.03 18.71
N ARG A 34 17.13 -4.03 18.15
CA ARG A 34 17.49 -3.11 17.05
C ARG A 34 16.68 -3.39 15.77
N ILE A 35 16.42 -4.65 15.44
CA ILE A 35 15.60 -5.04 14.28
C ILE A 35 14.15 -4.59 14.48
N LEU A 36 13.60 -4.75 15.68
CA LEU A 36 12.24 -4.31 16.02
C LEU A 36 12.09 -2.79 15.92
N VAL A 37 13.01 -2.01 16.51
CA VAL A 37 13.02 -0.54 16.38
C VAL A 37 13.11 -0.12 14.90
N GLN A 38 14.01 -0.72 14.12
CA GLN A 38 14.11 -0.41 12.68
C GLN A 38 12.90 -0.86 11.86
N PHE A 39 12.13 -1.85 12.35
CA PHE A 39 10.87 -2.24 11.73
C PHE A 39 9.77 -1.24 12.05
N GLU A 40 9.67 -0.82 13.32
CA GLU A 40 8.73 0.20 13.80
C GLU A 40 8.96 1.55 13.10
N GLU A 41 10.19 2.07 13.08
CA GLU A 41 10.56 3.28 12.33
C GLU A 41 10.13 3.22 10.85
N LYS A 42 10.32 2.06 10.20
CA LYS A 42 9.93 1.87 8.78
C LYS A 42 8.43 1.67 8.61
N HIS A 43 7.76 1.08 9.59
CA HIS A 43 6.32 0.87 9.60
C HIS A 43 5.59 2.19 9.77
N ASP A 44 6.06 3.06 10.65
CA ASP A 44 5.41 4.34 10.96
C ASP A 44 5.73 5.41 9.91
N ALA A 45 6.94 5.38 9.34
CA ALA A 45 7.28 6.20 8.17
C ALA A 45 6.62 5.74 6.86
N PHE A 46 5.74 4.73 6.86
CA PHE A 46 5.08 4.18 5.66
C PHE A 46 3.67 4.76 5.40
N PRO A 47 2.75 4.89 6.38
CA PRO A 47 1.47 5.58 6.26
C PRO A 47 1.54 7.00 5.68
N ASP A 48 2.58 7.76 6.01
CA ASP A 48 2.73 9.18 5.68
C ASP A 48 3.18 9.42 4.23
N ARG A 49 3.69 8.39 3.55
CA ARG A 49 4.13 8.45 2.14
C ARG A 49 2.97 8.32 1.16
N ASN A 50 1.81 8.91 1.49
CA ASN A 50 0.65 8.86 0.61
C ASN A 50 0.95 9.66 -0.67
N GLY A 51 1.36 8.97 -1.74
CA GLY A 51 1.71 9.56 -3.04
C GLY A 51 0.49 10.00 -3.85
N LEU A 52 -0.65 10.19 -3.18
CA LEU A 52 -1.90 10.66 -3.74
C LEU A 52 -2.03 12.13 -3.37
N PHE A 53 -1.62 12.98 -4.32
CA PHE A 53 -1.53 14.44 -4.15
C PHE A 53 -2.91 15.08 -3.95
N PRO A 54 -3.01 16.20 -3.20
CA PRO A 54 -4.15 17.09 -3.28
C PRO A 54 -4.36 17.51 -4.75
N GLY A 55 -5.54 17.21 -5.30
CA GLY A 55 -5.83 17.41 -6.73
C GLY A 55 -5.89 16.13 -7.57
N LEU A 56 -5.60 14.94 -7.00
CA LEU A 56 -5.90 13.67 -7.67
C LEU A 56 -7.40 13.56 -7.97
N MET A 57 -7.76 13.56 -9.25
CA MET A 57 -9.14 13.35 -9.68
C MET A 57 -9.49 11.86 -9.59
N LEU A 58 -10.42 11.51 -8.70
CA LEU A 58 -11.02 10.19 -8.66
C LEU A 58 -12.38 10.18 -9.36
N SER A 59 -12.50 9.30 -10.35
CA SER A 59 -13.78 8.86 -10.92
C SER A 59 -14.09 7.44 -10.47
N ALA A 60 -15.36 7.05 -10.59
CA ALA A 60 -15.79 5.65 -10.57
C ALA A 60 -16.82 5.46 -11.68
N SER A 61 -16.92 4.25 -12.20
CA SER A 61 -17.95 3.85 -13.18
C SER A 61 -19.37 3.95 -12.61
N SER A 62 -19.52 3.84 -11.29
CA SER A 62 -20.82 3.85 -10.61
C SER A 62 -20.71 4.43 -9.19
N ILE A 63 -21.88 4.81 -8.65
CA ILE A 63 -22.07 5.19 -7.24
C ILE A 63 -23.36 4.51 -6.75
N ARG A 64 -23.27 3.76 -5.64
CA ARG A 64 -24.37 2.96 -5.10
C ARG A 64 -25.68 3.73 -4.98
N GLY A 65 -26.68 3.31 -5.76
CA GLY A 65 -28.04 3.85 -5.72
C GLY A 65 -28.11 5.37 -5.97
N GLY A 66 -27.16 5.94 -6.70
CA GLY A 66 -27.07 7.38 -6.95
C GLY A 66 -26.78 8.22 -5.69
N ARG A 67 -26.51 7.60 -4.53
CA ARG A 67 -26.30 8.30 -3.25
C ARG A 67 -24.89 8.89 -3.15
N ALA A 68 -24.59 9.81 -4.05
CA ALA A 68 -23.32 10.52 -4.13
C ALA A 68 -23.00 11.35 -2.88
N ALA A 69 -23.90 11.59 -1.93
CA ALA A 69 -23.53 12.16 -0.64
C ALA A 69 -22.75 11.16 0.25
N LEU A 70 -23.09 9.87 0.19
CA LEU A 70 -22.57 8.83 1.10
C LEU A 70 -21.43 8.01 0.50
N TYR A 71 -21.43 7.81 -0.83
CA TYR A 71 -20.59 6.84 -1.51
C TYR A 71 -19.64 7.43 -2.57
N ARG A 72 -19.08 8.63 -2.33
CA ARG A 72 -18.16 9.28 -3.28
C ARG A 72 -16.88 8.48 -3.47
N PRO A 73 -16.30 8.43 -4.69
CA PRO A 73 -14.95 7.93 -4.90
C PRO A 73 -13.92 8.62 -4.00
N ARG A 74 -14.04 9.95 -3.80
CA ARG A 74 -13.16 10.74 -2.92
C ARG A 74 -13.11 10.23 -1.47
N ASN A 75 -14.15 9.53 -0.99
CA ASN A 75 -14.19 8.99 0.37
C ASN A 75 -13.10 7.94 0.61
N VAL A 76 -12.52 7.31 -0.43
CA VAL A 76 -11.43 6.33 -0.25
C VAL A 76 -10.07 6.96 0.03
N LEU A 77 -9.91 8.28 -0.12
CA LEU A 77 -8.65 8.99 0.11
C LEU A 77 -8.54 9.57 1.52
N ILE A 78 -9.67 9.67 2.22
CA ILE A 78 -9.80 10.35 3.50
C ILE A 78 -9.99 9.28 4.57
N LEU A 79 -9.28 9.42 5.69
CA LEU A 79 -9.48 8.59 6.88
C LEU A 79 -10.70 9.12 7.65
N ASP A 80 -11.88 8.83 7.12
CA ASP A 80 -13.19 9.17 7.64
C ASP A 80 -14.13 7.95 7.55
N ASP A 81 -15.33 8.02 8.14
CA ASP A 81 -16.32 6.94 8.12
C ASP A 81 -16.97 6.70 6.75
N GLY A 82 -16.69 7.57 5.78
CA GLY A 82 -17.02 7.40 4.38
C GLY A 82 -16.47 6.11 3.76
N CYS A 83 -17.09 5.67 2.68
CA CYS A 83 -16.55 4.63 1.80
C CYS A 83 -17.04 4.87 0.38
N TRP A 84 -16.32 4.39 -0.63
CA TRP A 84 -16.90 4.21 -1.97
C TRP A 84 -17.64 2.88 -2.02
N ALA A 85 -18.78 2.86 -2.72
CA ALA A 85 -19.54 1.67 -3.00
C ALA A 85 -20.13 1.72 -4.41
N ASP A 86 -20.03 0.60 -5.11
CA ASP A 86 -20.63 0.33 -6.41
C ASP A 86 -22.17 0.13 -6.29
N ASP A 87 -22.93 0.25 -7.38
CA ASP A 87 -24.34 -0.15 -7.39
C ASP A 87 -24.52 -1.68 -7.39
N GLY A 88 -23.49 -2.43 -7.79
CA GLY A 88 -23.35 -3.85 -7.50
C GLY A 88 -24.25 -4.76 -8.33
N ARG A 89 -24.55 -4.36 -9.58
CA ARG A 89 -25.26 -5.22 -10.55
C ARG A 89 -24.46 -6.47 -10.92
N ASP A 90 -23.12 -6.37 -10.98
CA ASP A 90 -22.24 -7.47 -11.39
C ASP A 90 -21.62 -8.23 -10.20
N ARG A 91 -21.91 -9.54 -10.08
CA ARG A 91 -21.59 -10.37 -8.90
C ARG A 91 -20.74 -11.62 -9.17
N VAL A 92 -19.41 -11.59 -8.96
CA VAL A 92 -18.50 -12.78 -8.88
C VAL A 92 -17.28 -12.44 -7.97
N GLY A 93 -16.02 -12.83 -8.26
CA GLY A 93 -14.81 -12.22 -7.63
C GLY A 93 -13.64 -11.93 -8.60
N ARG A 94 -13.05 -10.72 -8.55
CA ARG A 94 -11.72 -10.26 -9.08
C ARG A 94 -11.53 -8.73 -8.95
N ASP A 95 -10.33 -8.31 -8.57
CA ASP A 95 -9.85 -6.92 -8.58
C ASP A 95 -8.66 -6.72 -9.54
N SER A 96 -8.58 -5.56 -10.22
CA SER A 96 -7.36 -5.10 -10.89
C SER A 96 -7.01 -3.66 -10.51
N ILE A 97 -5.71 -3.39 -10.51
CA ILE A 97 -5.15 -2.03 -10.49
C ILE A 97 -4.49 -1.83 -11.84
N ASP A 98 -5.00 -0.87 -12.60
CA ASP A 98 -4.58 -0.57 -13.96
C ASP A 98 -4.09 0.89 -13.99
N THR A 99 -3.12 1.22 -14.83
CA THR A 99 -2.58 2.59 -14.96
C THR A 99 -2.51 3.02 -16.40
N LEU A 100 -2.78 4.30 -16.67
CA LEU A 100 -2.65 4.85 -18.00
C LEU A 100 -1.17 5.10 -18.30
N MET A 101 -0.63 4.36 -19.26
CA MET A 101 0.73 4.48 -19.78
C MET A 101 0.66 4.64 -21.30
N SER A 102 1.26 5.70 -21.84
CA SER A 102 1.28 5.97 -23.30
C SER A 102 -0.11 5.86 -23.95
N SER A 103 -1.11 6.50 -23.33
CA SER A 103 -2.53 6.50 -23.73
C SER A 103 -3.23 5.13 -23.77
N ARG A 104 -2.66 4.10 -23.12
CA ARG A 104 -3.27 2.76 -22.98
C ARG A 104 -3.32 2.35 -21.50
N TRP A 105 -4.39 1.67 -21.11
CA TRP A 105 -4.48 1.07 -19.78
C TRP A 105 -3.62 -0.20 -19.72
N ALA A 106 -2.63 -0.19 -18.84
CA ALA A 106 -1.77 -1.33 -18.54
C ALA A 106 -2.08 -1.85 -17.14
N ARG A 107 -2.30 -3.17 -17.01
CA ARG A 107 -2.56 -3.80 -15.71
C ARG A 107 -1.29 -3.91 -14.90
N LEU A 108 -1.26 -3.29 -13.73
CA LEU A 108 -0.17 -3.42 -12.78
C LEU A 108 -0.35 -4.61 -11.84
N VAL A 109 -1.58 -4.85 -11.39
CA VAL A 109 -1.91 -5.93 -10.45
C VAL A 109 -3.25 -6.56 -10.80
N ALA A 110 -3.35 -7.87 -10.63
CA ALA A 110 -4.58 -8.63 -10.62
C ALA A 110 -4.77 -9.34 -9.27
N GLY A 111 -6.01 -9.69 -8.93
CA GLY A 111 -6.28 -10.56 -7.78
C GLY A 111 -7.69 -11.07 -7.69
N THR A 112 -7.95 -11.80 -6.61
CA THR A 112 -9.21 -12.52 -6.35
C THR A 112 -9.97 -11.99 -5.14
N SER A 113 -9.35 -11.17 -4.28
CA SER A 113 -9.97 -10.70 -3.04
C SER A 113 -9.26 -9.48 -2.45
N LEU A 114 -10.02 -8.55 -1.88
CA LEU A 114 -9.52 -7.41 -1.10
C LEU A 114 -9.53 -7.67 0.42
N ARG A 115 -10.46 -8.50 0.92
CA ARG A 115 -10.74 -8.79 2.35
C ARG A 115 -10.67 -7.51 3.23
N TYR A 116 -10.03 -7.61 4.39
CA TYR A 116 -9.89 -6.53 5.38
C TYR A 116 -8.84 -5.48 4.98
N LYS A 117 -7.68 -5.94 4.50
CA LYS A 117 -6.57 -5.11 4.03
C LYS A 117 -5.81 -5.88 2.96
N ARG A 118 -5.40 -5.20 1.90
CA ARG A 118 -4.53 -5.76 0.87
C ARG A 118 -3.44 -4.76 0.51
N SER A 119 -2.19 -5.23 0.55
CA SER A 119 -1.03 -4.53 0.04
C SER A 119 -0.50 -5.30 -1.17
N ASN A 120 -0.34 -4.63 -2.31
CA ASN A 120 0.29 -5.23 -3.48
C ASN A 120 1.62 -4.52 -3.74
N ARG A 121 2.71 -5.28 -3.88
CA ARG A 121 4.01 -4.75 -4.30
C ARG A 121 4.13 -4.89 -5.81
N LEU A 122 4.55 -3.82 -6.49
CA LEU A 122 4.86 -3.87 -7.91
C LEU A 122 6.26 -4.47 -8.13
N ASN A 123 6.40 -5.31 -9.16
CA ASN A 123 7.69 -5.90 -9.55
C ASN A 123 8.60 -4.90 -10.27
N ALA A 124 8.04 -3.81 -10.79
CA ALA A 124 8.74 -2.70 -11.42
C ALA A 124 8.15 -1.35 -10.96
N ARG A 125 8.93 -0.27 -11.08
CA ARG A 125 8.40 1.09 -10.88
C ARG A 125 7.46 1.44 -12.03
N ALA A 126 6.31 2.01 -11.70
CA ALA A 126 5.33 2.51 -12.66
C ALA A 126 5.20 4.03 -12.50
N GLN A 127 5.51 4.80 -13.54
CA GLN A 127 5.19 6.23 -13.60
C GLN A 127 3.84 6.40 -14.31
N THR A 128 2.89 7.05 -13.64
CA THR A 128 1.58 7.33 -14.22
C THR A 128 0.99 8.62 -13.66
N ARG A 129 0.04 9.19 -14.39
CA ARG A 129 -0.84 10.29 -13.93
C ARG A 129 -2.23 9.80 -13.54
N GLN A 130 -2.59 8.56 -13.85
CA GLN A 130 -3.92 8.00 -13.61
C GLN A 130 -3.84 6.55 -13.17
N LEU A 131 -4.56 6.23 -12.10
CA LEU A 131 -4.72 4.88 -11.57
C LEU A 131 -6.21 4.55 -11.55
N CYS A 132 -6.55 3.39 -12.11
CA CYS A 132 -7.89 2.82 -12.07
C CYS A 132 -7.87 1.61 -11.12
N ILE A 133 -8.88 1.52 -10.26
CA ILE A 133 -9.15 0.33 -9.45
C ILE A 133 -10.44 -0.26 -10.00
N SER A 134 -10.34 -1.39 -10.69
CA SER A 134 -11.51 -2.11 -11.20
C SER A 134 -11.82 -3.28 -10.29
N VAL A 135 -12.85 -3.14 -9.45
CA VAL A 135 -13.50 -4.31 -8.84
C VAL A 135 -14.46 -4.86 -9.88
N THR A 136 -13.94 -5.67 -10.81
CA THR A 136 -14.74 -6.25 -11.90
C THR A 136 -15.90 -7.13 -11.42
N ARG A 137 -15.87 -7.53 -10.13
CA ARG A 137 -16.55 -8.71 -9.61
C ARG A 137 -16.46 -8.73 -8.05
N ALA A 138 -17.60 -8.72 -7.33
CA ALA A 138 -17.67 -9.06 -5.89
C ALA A 138 -18.94 -9.87 -5.49
N ASN A 139 -18.86 -10.73 -4.46
CA ASN A 139 -20.00 -11.55 -3.98
C ASN A 139 -21.11 -10.73 -3.28
N ALA A 140 -20.78 -9.50 -2.88
CA ALA A 140 -21.68 -8.51 -2.31
C ALA A 140 -21.20 -7.13 -2.81
N VAL A 141 -22.01 -6.08 -2.63
CA VAL A 141 -21.63 -4.71 -3.02
C VAL A 141 -20.24 -4.37 -2.45
N PRO A 142 -19.21 -4.12 -3.28
CA PRO A 142 -17.89 -3.81 -2.79
C PRO A 142 -17.91 -2.49 -2.03
N ARG A 143 -17.26 -2.45 -0.87
CA ARG A 143 -17.10 -1.24 -0.05
C ARG A 143 -15.61 -1.00 0.18
N THR A 144 -15.08 0.05 -0.42
CA THR A 144 -13.70 0.47 -0.20
C THR A 144 -13.69 1.62 0.79
N LYS A 145 -13.09 1.41 1.97
CA LYS A 145 -12.90 2.48 2.97
C LYS A 145 -11.67 3.34 2.66
N LEU A 146 -10.55 2.70 2.33
CA LEU A 146 -9.27 3.37 2.17
C LEU A 146 -8.51 2.79 0.98
N PHE A 147 -7.96 3.68 0.16
CA PHE A 147 -6.95 3.36 -0.84
C PHE A 147 -5.75 4.29 -0.67
N LYS A 148 -4.56 3.71 -0.57
CA LYS A 148 -3.29 4.43 -0.56
C LYS A 148 -2.41 3.90 -1.68
N ALA A 149 -1.81 4.79 -2.46
CA ALA A 149 -0.71 4.46 -3.36
C ALA A 149 0.55 5.15 -2.84
N LEU A 150 1.67 4.43 -2.79
CA LEU A 150 2.89 4.91 -2.15
C LEU A 150 3.95 5.12 -3.23
N ALA A 151 4.34 6.38 -3.42
CA ALA A 151 5.43 6.74 -4.33
C ALA A 151 6.78 6.51 -3.63
N THR A 152 7.73 5.86 -4.33
CA THR A 152 9.10 5.61 -3.80
C THR A 152 10.12 6.66 -4.27
N SER A 153 9.70 7.61 -5.10
CA SER A 153 10.51 8.74 -5.55
C SER A 153 9.59 9.87 -6.00
N TRP A 154 9.76 11.07 -5.44
CA TRP A 154 9.05 12.27 -5.85
C TRP A 154 9.92 12.99 -6.89
N SER A 155 9.46 13.04 -8.15
CA SER A 155 9.90 14.06 -9.10
C SER A 155 8.85 15.16 -9.07
N LEU A 156 9.24 16.38 -8.70
CA LEU A 156 8.35 17.53 -8.69
C LEU A 156 7.88 17.79 -10.13
N PHE A 157 6.59 17.62 -10.40
CA PHE A 157 5.97 18.03 -11.65
C PHE A 157 5.29 19.38 -11.44
N GLU A 158 6.00 20.46 -11.73
CA GLU A 158 5.38 21.76 -11.95
C GLU A 158 4.60 21.71 -13.27
N THR A 159 3.28 21.63 -13.20
CA THR A 159 2.42 21.90 -14.36
C THR A 159 2.26 23.40 -14.50
N SER A 160 3.16 24.04 -15.24
CA SER A 160 2.91 25.37 -15.78
C SER A 160 1.74 25.30 -16.77
N THR A 161 0.59 25.84 -16.37
CA THR A 161 -0.50 26.16 -17.30
C THR A 161 -0.20 27.50 -17.94
N ASN A 162 0.22 27.48 -19.20
CA ASN A 162 0.41 28.68 -20.00
C ASN A 162 -0.97 29.27 -20.37
N PRO A 163 -1.31 30.52 -19.99
CA PRO A 163 -2.64 31.09 -20.20
C PRO A 163 -2.89 31.71 -21.59
N GLU A 164 -1.93 31.68 -22.52
CA GLU A 164 -1.98 32.45 -23.78
C GLU A 164 -2.39 31.67 -25.06
N LEU A 165 -3.19 30.61 -24.95
CA LEU A 165 -3.75 29.92 -26.12
C LEU A 165 -5.26 29.66 -25.98
N ASP A 166 -6.03 30.74 -25.86
CA ASP A 166 -7.47 30.76 -26.20
C ASP A 166 -7.83 32.05 -26.96
N GLN A 167 -7.25 32.22 -28.15
CA GLN A 167 -7.67 33.24 -29.10
C GLN A 167 -8.57 32.63 -30.19
N GLY A 168 -9.88 32.78 -29.99
CA GLY A 168 -10.87 33.04 -31.04
C GLY A 168 -10.99 32.04 -32.19
N LEU A 169 -11.88 31.06 -32.03
CA LEU A 169 -12.58 30.47 -33.18
C LEU A 169 -13.65 31.45 -33.69
N PRO A 170 -13.68 31.81 -34.98
CA PRO A 170 -14.70 32.71 -35.52
C PRO A 170 -16.07 32.00 -35.59
N GLN A 171 -17.12 32.70 -35.17
CA GLN A 171 -18.49 32.25 -35.41
C GLN A 171 -18.78 32.31 -36.92
N GLN A 172 -19.05 31.16 -37.55
CA GLN A 172 -19.73 31.13 -38.83
C GLN A 172 -21.23 31.25 -38.60
N ALA A 173 -21.82 32.31 -39.16
CA ALA A 173 -23.26 32.47 -39.23
C ALA A 173 -23.83 31.67 -40.41
N ALA A 174 -24.99 31.05 -40.19
CA ALA A 174 -25.89 30.50 -41.19
C ALA A 174 -27.33 30.74 -40.71
#